data_AF-A0A4Q4NHM4-F1
#
_entry.id   AF-A0A4Q4NHM4-F1
#
_cell.length_a   1.000
_cell.length_b   1.000
_cell.length_c   1.000
_cell.angle_alpha   90.00
_cell.angle_beta   90.00
_cell.angle_gamma   90.00
#
_symmetry.space_group_name_H-M   'P 1'
#
loop_
_entity.id
_entity.type
_entity.pdbx_description
1 polymer ?
#
loop_
_entity_poly.entity_id
_entity_poly.type
_entity_poly.pdbx_seq_one_letter_code
_entity_poly.pdbx_strand_id
1 'polypeptide(L)'
;MTADFLVATLLKFEKRDGQYLSFVRNTISRVRDTGLLRMYTGKLAGLETQGDDAMHEVWVDPSKAPNELSESVLPVGFWYSLNGRQGKGNIMKPESQTNDSMFEETLATSFEGYFKQRFRGSANL
;
A
#
# COMPACT_ATOMS: atom_id res chain seq x y z
N MET A 1 13.84 -0.36 1.56
CA MET A 1 12.99 -0.40 2.77
C MET A 1 12.52 -1.79 3.17
N THR A 2 12.20 -2.71 2.25
CA THR A 2 11.92 -4.11 2.62
C THR A 2 13.19 -4.93 2.86
N ALA A 3 14.30 -4.62 2.17
CA ALA A 3 15.56 -5.34 2.29
C ALA A 3 16.24 -5.14 3.66
N ASP A 4 16.32 -3.90 4.17
CA ASP A 4 17.01 -3.62 5.44
C ASP A 4 16.32 -4.28 6.63
N PHE A 5 14.98 -4.29 6.64
CA PHE A 5 14.19 -5.03 7.64
C PHE A 5 14.42 -6.53 7.55
N LEU A 6 14.41 -7.09 6.33
CA LEU A 6 14.72 -8.51 6.14
C LEU A 6 16.14 -8.85 6.64
N VAL A 7 17.15 -8.04 6.31
CA VAL A 7 18.52 -8.23 6.80
C VAL A 7 18.57 -8.18 8.33
N ALA A 8 17.93 -7.18 8.95
CA ALA A 8 17.86 -7.07 10.41
C ALA A 8 17.23 -8.32 11.05
N THR A 9 16.16 -8.87 10.45
CA THR A 9 15.52 -10.11 10.94
C THR A 9 16.40 -11.35 10.81
N LEU A 10 17.35 -11.37 9.87
CA LEU A 10 18.31 -12.46 9.72
C LEU A 10 19.47 -12.32 10.71
N LEU A 11 19.95 -11.10 10.93
CA LEU A 11 21.09 -10.82 11.81
C LEU A 11 20.74 -10.89 13.31
N LYS A 12 19.50 -10.60 13.67
CA LYS A 12 18.99 -10.59 15.06
C LYS A 12 17.88 -11.63 15.22
N PHE A 13 18.23 -12.88 14.91
CA PHE A 13 17.28 -14.00 14.88
C PHE A 13 16.54 -14.16 16.22
N GLU A 14 17.23 -13.95 17.33
CA GLU A 14 16.69 -14.06 18.69
C GLU A 14 15.50 -13.15 18.95
N LYS A 15 15.39 -12.01 18.24
CA LYS A 15 14.27 -11.07 18.38
C LYS A 15 12.99 -11.55 17.69
N ARG A 16 13.08 -12.52 16.78
CA ARG A 16 11.95 -12.99 15.96
C ARG A 16 11.59 -14.46 16.15
N ASP A 17 12.32 -15.19 16.99
CA ASP A 17 12.16 -16.63 17.06
C ASP A 17 10.72 -17.03 17.42
N GLY A 18 10.14 -17.94 16.64
CA GLY A 18 8.74 -18.36 16.76
C GLY A 18 7.67 -17.31 16.37
N GLN A 19 8.04 -16.16 15.78
CA GLN A 19 7.09 -15.09 15.45
C GLN A 19 6.77 -14.99 13.95
N TYR A 20 5.51 -14.66 13.64
CA TYR A 20 5.13 -14.15 12.33
C TYR A 20 5.38 -12.65 12.27
N LEU A 21 6.22 -12.21 11.32
CA LEU A 21 6.60 -10.80 11.20
C LEU A 21 5.68 -10.04 10.25
N SER A 22 5.23 -8.87 10.68
CA SER A 22 4.39 -7.94 9.92
C SER A 22 4.93 -6.52 10.04
N PHE A 23 4.92 -5.78 8.94
CA PHE A 23 5.43 -4.40 8.90
C PHE A 23 4.42 -3.48 8.23
N VAL A 24 3.96 -2.46 8.95
CA VAL A 24 2.89 -1.52 8.56
C VAL A 24 3.30 -0.09 8.96
N ARG A 25 4.52 0.34 8.62
CA ARG A 25 5.03 1.66 9.04
C ARG A 25 4.41 2.89 8.37
N ASN A 26 3.66 2.75 7.29
CA ASN A 26 3.08 3.89 6.58
C ASN A 26 1.67 3.57 6.12
N THR A 27 0.69 4.19 6.77
CA THR A 27 -0.72 4.20 6.36
C THR A 27 -1.09 5.61 5.95
N ILE A 28 -1.62 5.78 4.74
CA ILE A 28 -2.16 7.05 4.26
C ILE A 28 -3.51 6.82 3.62
N SER A 29 -4.38 7.83 3.67
CA SER A 29 -5.65 7.78 2.94
C SER A 29 -5.41 7.90 1.44
N ARG A 30 -6.31 7.33 0.64
CA ARG A 30 -6.27 7.44 -0.82
C ARG A 30 -6.31 8.90 -1.30
N VAL A 31 -7.06 9.75 -0.59
CA VAL A 31 -7.09 11.20 -0.85
C VAL A 31 -5.71 11.84 -0.68
N ARG A 32 -5.00 11.48 0.40
CA ARG A 32 -3.64 11.99 0.66
C ARG A 32 -2.63 11.45 -0.37
N ASP A 33 -2.73 10.17 -0.72
CA ASP A 33 -1.92 9.54 -1.77
C ASP A 33 -2.09 10.24 -3.12
N THR A 34 -3.34 10.46 -3.56
CA THR A 34 -3.67 11.23 -4.77
C THR A 34 -3.13 12.67 -4.69
N GLY A 35 -3.23 13.32 -3.54
CA GLY A 35 -2.68 14.65 -3.31
C GLY A 35 -1.16 14.71 -3.50
N LEU A 36 -0.44 13.74 -2.93
CA LEU A 36 1.01 13.63 -3.10
C LEU A 36 1.37 13.33 -4.56
N LEU A 37 0.66 12.43 -5.23
CA LEU A 37 0.87 12.14 -6.66
C LEU A 37 0.71 13.40 -7.52
N ARG A 38 -0.36 14.19 -7.31
CA ARG A 38 -0.56 15.47 -8.01
C ARG A 38 0.59 16.44 -7.74
N MET A 39 0.97 16.60 -6.48
CA MET A 39 2.04 17.51 -6.05
C MET A 39 3.39 17.19 -6.71
N TYR A 40 3.76 15.91 -6.77
CA TYR A 40 5.08 15.50 -7.24
C TYR A 40 5.15 15.19 -8.74
N THR A 41 4.02 15.00 -9.43
CA THR A 41 3.99 14.70 -10.87
C THR A 41 3.42 15.82 -11.74
N GLY A 42 2.70 16.78 -11.16
CA GLY A 42 1.95 17.81 -11.90
C GLY A 42 0.75 17.28 -12.69
N LYS A 43 0.50 15.96 -12.68
CA LYS A 43 -0.59 15.34 -13.45
C LYS A 43 -1.89 15.33 -12.66
N LEU A 44 -3.01 15.44 -13.37
CA LEU A 44 -4.33 15.20 -12.81
C LEU A 44 -4.46 13.71 -12.45
N ALA A 45 -4.36 13.40 -11.16
CA ALA A 45 -4.73 12.09 -10.63
C ALA A 45 -6.19 12.13 -10.16
N GLY A 46 -7.07 11.35 -10.80
CA GLY A 46 -8.47 11.19 -10.39
C GLY A 46 -8.61 10.29 -9.16
N LEU A 47 -9.68 10.47 -8.40
CA LEU A 47 -10.13 9.50 -7.40
C LEU A 47 -11.49 8.99 -7.88
N GLU A 48 -11.54 7.72 -8.25
CA GLU A 48 -12.80 7.04 -8.52
C GLU A 48 -13.23 6.29 -7.26
N THR A 49 -14.50 6.46 -6.87
CA THR A 49 -15.09 5.82 -5.71
C THR A 49 -16.16 4.84 -6.15
N GLN A 50 -16.02 3.57 -5.77
CA GLN A 50 -17.04 2.55 -5.98
C GLN A 50 -17.72 2.25 -4.65
N GLY A 51 -19.06 2.14 -4.68
CA GLY A 51 -19.86 1.74 -3.53
C GLY A 51 -19.74 0.24 -3.25
N ASP A 52 -20.13 -0.18 -2.05
CA ASP A 52 -20.02 -1.57 -1.58
C ASP A 52 -20.80 -2.54 -2.47
N ASP A 53 -21.99 -2.15 -2.93
CA ASP A 53 -22.81 -2.95 -3.83
C ASP A 53 -22.11 -3.20 -5.16
N ALA A 54 -21.51 -2.16 -5.75
CA ALA A 54 -20.76 -2.28 -7.00
C ALA A 54 -19.54 -3.20 -6.83
N MET A 55 -18.84 -3.13 -5.69
CA MET A 55 -17.74 -4.05 -5.39
C MET A 55 -18.23 -5.49 -5.19
N HIS A 56 -19.39 -5.67 -4.57
CA HIS A 56 -20.00 -6.98 -4.37
C HIS A 56 -20.41 -7.63 -5.69
N GLU A 57 -20.96 -6.85 -6.62
CA GLU A 57 -21.29 -7.34 -7.96
C GLU A 57 -20.07 -7.90 -8.68
N VAL A 58 -18.94 -7.20 -8.64
CA VAL A 58 -17.68 -7.67 -9.25
C VAL A 58 -17.07 -8.84 -8.48
N TRP A 59 -17.29 -8.91 -7.16
CA TRP A 59 -16.86 -10.05 -6.35
C TRP A 59 -17.59 -11.34 -6.75
N VAL A 60 -18.90 -11.24 -7.01
CA VAL A 60 -19.73 -12.37 -7.46
C VAL A 60 -19.43 -12.72 -8.92
N ASP A 61 -19.25 -11.72 -9.77
CA ASP A 61 -18.97 -11.88 -11.19
C ASP A 61 -17.82 -10.97 -11.64
N PRO A 62 -16.58 -11.48 -11.69
CA PRO A 62 -15.41 -10.70 -12.10
C PRO A 62 -15.48 -10.11 -13.51
N SER A 63 -16.38 -10.61 -14.38
CA SER A 63 -16.55 -10.06 -15.73
C SER A 63 -17.23 -8.68 -15.72
N LYS A 64 -17.85 -8.29 -14.60
CA LYS A 64 -18.42 -6.96 -14.37
C LYS A 64 -17.39 -5.90 -13.99
N ALA A 65 -16.12 -6.28 -13.83
CA ALA A 65 -15.07 -5.32 -13.50
C ALA A 65 -14.91 -4.27 -14.64
N PRO A 66 -14.55 -3.02 -14.32
CA PRO A 66 -14.13 -2.05 -15.31
C PRO A 66 -13.04 -2.62 -16.22
N ASN A 67 -13.12 -2.34 -17.52
CA ASN A 67 -12.20 -2.90 -18.52
C ASN A 67 -10.73 -2.55 -18.19
N GLU A 68 -10.49 -1.40 -17.57
CA GLU A 68 -9.17 -0.94 -17.14
C GLU A 68 -8.51 -1.93 -16.13
N LEU A 69 -9.32 -2.65 -15.35
CA LEU A 69 -8.83 -3.68 -14.43
C LEU A 69 -8.59 -5.01 -15.12
N SER A 70 -9.18 -5.25 -16.30
CA SER A 70 -8.87 -6.43 -17.11
C SER A 70 -7.50 -6.35 -17.78
N GLU A 71 -7.00 -5.13 -18.01
CA GLU A 71 -5.65 -4.86 -18.53
C GLU A 71 -4.55 -4.87 -17.45
N SER A 72 -4.95 -4.97 -16.18
CA SER A 72 -4.04 -5.01 -15.03
C SER A 72 -3.26 -6.32 -15.00
N VAL A 73 -1.99 -6.24 -14.60
CA VAL A 73 -1.18 -7.44 -14.28
C VAL A 73 -1.66 -8.16 -13.02
N LEU A 74 -2.46 -7.47 -12.19
CA LEU A 74 -3.06 -8.03 -10.99
C LEU A 74 -4.43 -8.62 -11.31
N PRO A 75 -4.75 -9.84 -10.85
CA PRO A 75 -6.08 -10.41 -11.00
C PRO A 75 -7.16 -9.50 -10.42
N VAL A 76 -8.31 -9.39 -11.10
CA VAL A 76 -9.47 -8.59 -10.68
C VAL A 76 -9.84 -8.88 -9.22
N GLY A 77 -9.98 -10.16 -8.85
CA GLY A 77 -10.32 -10.56 -7.48
C GLY A 77 -9.29 -10.11 -6.44
N PHE A 78 -8.00 -10.07 -6.80
CA PHE A 78 -6.95 -9.54 -5.93
C PHE A 78 -7.12 -8.03 -5.73
N TRP A 79 -7.41 -7.30 -6.81
CA TRP A 79 -7.63 -5.85 -6.77
C TRP A 79 -8.81 -5.46 -5.87
N TYR A 80 -9.94 -6.16 -6.02
CA TYR A 80 -11.14 -5.93 -5.20
C TYR A 80 -10.97 -6.39 -3.75
N SER A 81 -10.21 -7.47 -3.51
CA SER A 81 -9.84 -7.87 -2.14
C SER A 81 -8.98 -6.81 -1.45
N LEU A 82 -7.95 -6.31 -2.14
CA LEU A 82 -7.05 -5.30 -1.60
C LEU A 82 -7.78 -3.98 -1.32
N ASN A 83 -8.49 -3.42 -2.30
CA ASN A 83 -9.13 -2.11 -2.14
C ASN A 83 -10.42 -2.18 -1.31
N GLY A 84 -11.23 -3.23 -1.49
CA GLY A 84 -12.54 -3.35 -0.85
C GLY A 84 -12.49 -3.79 0.60
N ARG A 85 -11.49 -4.59 0.98
CA ARG A 85 -11.34 -5.10 2.35
C ARG A 85 -10.27 -4.35 3.13
N GLN A 86 -9.08 -4.16 2.56
CA GLN A 86 -7.95 -3.53 3.25
C GLN A 86 -7.90 -2.01 3.03
N GLY A 87 -8.19 -1.55 1.80
CA GLY A 87 -8.12 -0.15 1.40
C GLY A 87 -9.14 0.76 2.11
N LYS A 88 -10.23 0.20 2.64
CA LYS A 88 -11.21 0.95 3.46
C LYS A 88 -10.68 1.34 4.85
N GLY A 89 -9.55 0.77 5.28
CA GLY A 89 -9.02 1.00 6.63
C GLY A 89 -9.80 0.30 7.75
N ASN A 90 -10.80 -0.51 7.41
CA ASN A 90 -11.62 -1.24 8.39
C ASN A 90 -10.93 -2.48 8.95
N ILE A 91 -9.84 -2.91 8.32
CA ILE A 91 -9.02 -4.04 8.76
C ILE A 91 -7.61 -3.51 9.00
N MET A 92 -7.39 -2.95 10.19
CA MET A 92 -6.05 -2.60 10.66
C MET A 92 -5.52 -3.71 11.56
N LYS A 93 -4.24 -4.07 11.39
CA LYS A 93 -3.58 -4.91 12.38
C LYS A 93 -3.34 -4.07 13.66
N PRO A 94 -3.64 -4.62 14.84
CA PRO A 94 -3.25 -3.99 16.10
C PRO A 94 -1.74 -3.76 16.13
N GLU A 95 -1.28 -2.69 16.80
CA GLU A 95 0.15 -2.40 16.97
C GLU A 95 0.90 -3.56 17.63
N SER A 96 0.25 -4.30 18.54
CA SER A 96 0.82 -5.50 19.16
C SER A 96 1.07 -6.65 18.18
N GLN A 97 0.55 -6.57 16.95
CA GLN A 97 0.72 -7.53 15.87
C GLN A 97 1.54 -6.96 14.71
N THR A 98 2.14 -5.77 14.86
CA THR A 98 3.13 -5.24 13.94
C THR A 98 4.50 -5.19 14.60
N ASN A 99 5.54 -5.33 13.79
CA ASN A 99 6.94 -5.37 14.25
C ASN A 99 7.68 -4.10 13.83
N ASP A 100 6.94 -3.00 13.67
CA ASP A 100 7.43 -1.74 13.13
C ASP A 100 8.55 -1.14 13.97
N SER A 101 8.53 -1.35 15.28
CA SER A 101 9.55 -0.88 16.24
C SER A 101 10.59 -1.94 16.61
N MET A 102 10.52 -3.15 16.05
CA MET A 102 11.39 -4.27 16.44
C MET A 102 12.88 -4.01 16.14
N PHE A 103 13.15 -3.26 15.05
CA PHE A 103 14.49 -2.89 14.60
C PHE A 103 14.55 -1.38 14.39
N GLU A 104 15.05 -0.66 15.38
CA GLU A 104 15.17 0.81 15.36
C GLU A 104 16.06 1.31 14.21
N GLU A 105 17.04 0.50 13.80
CA GLU A 105 17.93 0.79 12.67
C GLU A 105 17.21 0.76 11.30
N THR A 106 16.01 0.18 11.24
CA THR A 106 15.24 0.10 10.00
C THR A 106 14.41 1.38 9.85
N LEU A 107 14.94 2.34 9.09
CA LEU A 107 14.22 3.55 8.76
C LEU A 107 13.27 3.31 7.60
N ALA A 108 11.99 3.64 7.83
CA ALA A 108 11.03 3.63 6.76
C ALA A 108 11.04 4.93 5.94
N THR A 109 11.25 4.82 4.64
CA THR A 109 10.87 5.83 3.66
C THR A 109 9.36 6.05 3.69
N SER A 110 8.92 7.27 4.03
CA SER A 110 7.51 7.66 3.92
C SER A 110 7.03 7.67 2.47
N PHE A 111 5.72 7.61 2.23
CA PHE A 111 5.16 7.77 0.87
C PHE A 111 5.61 9.06 0.21
N GLU A 112 5.62 10.16 0.96
CA GLU A 112 6.15 11.44 0.47
C GLU A 112 7.64 11.33 0.13
N GLY A 113 8.45 10.73 1.01
CA GLY A 113 9.88 10.51 0.75
C GLY A 113 10.12 9.68 -0.52
N TYR A 114 9.29 8.66 -0.74
CA TYR A 114 9.33 7.84 -1.95
C TYR A 114 8.97 8.65 -3.21
N PHE A 115 7.85 9.37 -3.21
CA PHE A 115 7.45 10.19 -4.36
C PHE A 115 8.45 11.29 -4.67
N LYS A 116 8.97 11.91 -3.61
CA LYS A 116 10.06 12.87 -3.67
C LYS A 116 11.28 12.28 -4.36
N GLN A 117 11.73 11.09 -3.99
CA GLN A 117 12.86 10.42 -4.64
C GLN A 117 12.55 10.03 -6.09
N ARG A 118 11.34 9.50 -6.34
CA ARG A 118 10.95 8.92 -7.63
C ARG A 118 10.67 9.96 -8.71
N PHE A 119 10.15 11.13 -8.34
CA PHE A 119 9.65 12.14 -9.27
C PHE A 119 10.39 13.48 -9.24
N ARG A 120 11.31 13.74 -8.29
CA ARG A 120 12.14 14.96 -8.32
C ARG A 120 13.11 15.05 -9.50
N GLY A 121 13.34 13.96 -10.24
CA GLY A 121 14.04 13.99 -11.53
C GLY A 121 13.14 14.27 -12.75
N SER A 122 11.83 14.43 -12.55
CA SER A 122 10.83 14.62 -13.62
C SER A 122 10.14 15.99 -13.57
N ALA A 123 10.44 16.80 -12.55
CA ALA A 123 9.97 18.17 -12.43
C ALA A 123 10.86 19.11 -13.26
N ASN A 124 10.68 19.09 -14.58
CA ASN A 124 10.94 20.27 -15.38
C ASN A 124 9.62 21.06 -15.45
N LEU A 125 9.70 22.27 -14.90
CA LEU A 125 8.80 23.44 -14.97
C LEU A 125 7.50 23.28 -15.78
#